data_AF-A0A419N4S7-F1
#
_entry.id   AF-A0A419N4S7-F1
#
_cell.length_a   1.000
_cell.length_b   1.000
_cell.length_c   1.000
_cell.angle_alpha   90.00
_cell.angle_beta   90.00
_cell.angle_gamma   90.00
#
_symmetry.space_group_name_H-M   'P 1'
#
loop_
_entity.id
_entity.type
_entity.pdbx_description
1 polymer ?
#
loop_
_entity_poly.entity_id
_entity_poly.type
_entity_poly.pdbx_seq_one_letter_code
_entity_poly.pdbx_strand_id
1 'polypeptide(L)'
;MNEENLHELSVEIGAELKAQGLWITCAESCTGGLIAKSITDIAGSSAWFDRGFVTYSNAAKHELLGVAESTLEQYGAVSEQVVHEMAQGVLHAAGADVAVSVSGIAGPDGGSAEKPVGTVWFGFAGKDGRVLTAKQQFSGDREAVRLQAAVFSLQTALREFIKN
;
A
#
# COMPACT_ATOMS: atom_id res chain seq x y z
N MET A 1 -14.75 -1.73 10.55
CA MET A 1 -14.05 -1.07 9.43
C MET A 1 -15.00 -1.05 8.26
N ASN A 2 -15.36 0.14 7.77
CA ASN A 2 -16.31 0.37 6.68
C ASN A 2 -15.70 1.38 5.67
N GLU A 3 -16.35 1.61 4.53
CA GLU A 3 -15.89 2.58 3.53
C GLU A 3 -15.87 4.03 4.05
N GLU A 4 -16.73 4.36 5.01
CA GLU A 4 -16.75 5.66 5.68
C GLU A 4 -15.41 5.98 6.36
N ASN A 5 -14.82 4.97 7.03
CA ASN A 5 -13.49 5.10 7.62
C ASN A 5 -12.39 5.38 6.57
N LEU A 6 -12.45 4.75 5.39
CA LEU A 6 -11.51 5.05 4.29
C LEU A 6 -11.64 6.50 3.81
N HIS A 7 -12.87 7.00 3.71
CA HIS A 7 -13.13 8.36 3.29
C HIS A 7 -12.57 9.36 4.31
N GLU A 8 -12.87 9.18 5.59
CA GLU A 8 -12.36 10.03 6.68
C GLU A 8 -10.83 10.07 6.72
N LEU A 9 -10.18 8.90 6.64
CA LEU A 9 -8.72 8.81 6.56
C LEU A 9 -8.15 9.54 5.34
N SER A 10 -8.80 9.42 4.18
CA SER A 10 -8.36 10.08 2.95
C SER A 10 -8.52 11.61 3.02
N VAL A 11 -9.59 12.10 3.64
CA VAL A 11 -9.79 13.53 3.93
C VAL A 11 -8.68 14.07 4.82
N GLU A 12 -8.38 13.35 5.90
CA GLU A 12 -7.38 13.77 6.88
C GLU A 12 -5.96 13.75 6.29
N ILE A 13 -5.59 12.68 5.58
CA ILE A 13 -4.33 12.59 4.82
C ILE A 13 -4.19 13.76 3.85
N GLY A 14 -5.25 14.05 3.07
CA GLY A 14 -5.22 15.12 2.10
C GLY A 14 -5.06 16.51 2.73
N ALA A 15 -5.64 16.74 3.92
CA ALA A 15 -5.46 17.99 4.65
C ALA A 15 -4.02 18.17 5.13
N GLU A 16 -3.44 17.13 5.74
CA GLU A 16 -2.06 17.17 6.28
C GLU A 16 -1.03 17.31 5.17
N LEU A 17 -1.14 16.52 4.10
CA LEU A 17 -0.21 16.58 2.96
C LEU A 17 -0.25 17.94 2.26
N LYS A 18 -1.45 18.52 2.06
CA LYS A 18 -1.60 19.88 1.51
C LYS A 18 -0.94 20.92 2.41
N ALA A 19 -1.11 20.83 3.72
CA ALA A 19 -0.52 21.79 4.67
C ALA A 19 1.03 21.75 4.64
N GLN A 20 1.60 20.57 4.37
CA GLN A 20 3.05 20.36 4.31
C GLN A 20 3.65 20.48 2.90
N GLY A 21 2.82 20.56 1.86
CA GLY A 21 3.26 20.56 0.47
C GLY A 21 3.89 19.22 0.05
N LEU A 22 3.41 18.11 0.62
CA LEU A 22 3.93 16.77 0.38
C LEU A 22 2.99 15.94 -0.52
N TRP A 23 3.56 14.92 -1.15
CA TRP A 23 2.90 14.00 -2.05
C TRP A 23 2.94 12.57 -1.51
N ILE A 24 1.84 11.84 -1.68
CA ILE A 24 1.76 10.40 -1.42
C ILE A 24 1.58 9.61 -2.72
N THR A 25 2.09 8.38 -2.74
CA THR A 25 1.84 7.39 -3.80
C THR A 25 1.53 6.01 -3.20
N CYS A 26 1.03 5.09 -4.04
CA CYS A 26 0.77 3.71 -3.63
C CYS A 26 1.15 2.67 -4.70
N ALA A 27 1.59 1.50 -4.25
CA ALA A 27 1.75 0.28 -5.02
C ALA A 27 0.83 -0.83 -4.47
N GLU A 28 -0.19 -1.18 -5.23
CA GLU A 28 -1.24 -2.10 -4.82
C GLU A 28 -1.13 -3.44 -5.57
N SER A 29 -1.26 -4.54 -4.84
CA SER A 29 -1.49 -5.87 -5.43
C SER A 29 -2.89 -6.34 -5.09
N CYS A 30 -3.12 -6.92 -3.91
CA CYS A 30 -4.40 -7.55 -3.56
C CYS A 30 -5.57 -6.56 -3.41
N THR A 31 -5.30 -5.29 -3.06
CA THR A 31 -6.32 -4.23 -2.93
C THR A 31 -6.79 -3.71 -4.29
N GLY A 32 -6.01 -3.90 -5.37
CA GLY A 32 -6.46 -3.71 -6.75
C GLY A 32 -6.89 -2.30 -7.12
N GLY A 33 -6.27 -1.27 -6.52
CA GLY A 33 -6.58 0.14 -6.79
C GLY A 33 -7.52 0.78 -5.77
N LEU A 34 -7.91 0.05 -4.72
CA LEU A 34 -8.84 0.56 -3.70
C LEU A 34 -8.24 1.75 -2.93
N ILE A 35 -6.93 1.73 -2.67
CA ILE A 35 -6.23 2.81 -1.95
C ILE A 35 -6.14 4.05 -2.85
N ALA A 36 -5.73 3.87 -4.11
CA ALA A 36 -5.69 4.95 -5.08
C ALA A 36 -7.10 5.56 -5.26
N LYS A 37 -8.12 4.72 -5.42
CA LYS A 37 -9.52 5.15 -5.54
C LYS A 37 -9.95 6.01 -4.36
N SER A 38 -9.74 5.54 -3.11
CA SER A 38 -10.15 6.30 -1.92
C SER A 38 -9.44 7.65 -1.79
N ILE A 39 -8.16 7.70 -2.15
CA ILE A 39 -7.40 8.96 -2.24
C ILE A 39 -8.03 9.89 -3.30
N THR A 40 -8.30 9.37 -4.49
CA THR A 40 -8.82 10.17 -5.61
C THR A 40 -10.28 10.57 -5.47
N ASP A 41 -11.06 9.90 -4.61
CA ASP A 41 -12.42 10.31 -4.24
C ASP A 41 -12.45 11.68 -3.54
N ILE A 42 -11.32 12.12 -2.97
CA ILE A 42 -11.22 13.41 -2.31
C ILE A 42 -11.01 14.52 -3.35
N ALA A 43 -11.91 15.51 -3.35
CA ALA A 43 -11.81 16.66 -4.23
C ALA A 43 -10.47 17.42 -4.02
N GLY A 44 -9.79 17.70 -5.13
CA GLY A 44 -8.47 18.32 -5.11
C GLY A 44 -7.34 17.38 -4.64
N SER A 45 -7.52 16.06 -4.77
CA SER A 45 -6.47 15.04 -4.61
C SER A 45 -5.27 15.26 -5.53
N SER A 46 -5.48 15.90 -6.69
CA SER A 46 -4.42 16.27 -7.64
C SER A 46 -3.33 17.21 -7.08
N ALA A 47 -3.53 17.81 -5.89
CA ALA A 47 -2.53 18.64 -5.24
C ALA A 47 -1.53 17.85 -4.36
N TRP A 48 -1.79 16.56 -4.10
CA TRP A 48 -1.00 15.73 -3.19
C TRP A 48 -0.93 14.25 -3.59
N PHE A 49 -1.55 13.88 -4.72
CA PHE A 49 -1.47 12.55 -5.32
C PHE A 49 -1.39 12.69 -6.84
N ASP A 50 -0.33 12.14 -7.44
CA ASP A 50 -0.08 12.19 -8.89
C ASP A 50 -0.39 10.85 -9.56
N ARG A 51 0.14 9.76 -8.99
CA ARG A 51 0.04 8.43 -9.57
C ARG A 51 0.02 7.33 -8.52
N GLY A 52 -0.64 6.23 -8.86
CA GLY A 52 -0.62 4.97 -8.13
C GLY A 52 -0.41 3.80 -9.09
N PHE A 53 0.08 2.69 -8.57
CA PHE A 53 0.50 1.53 -9.36
C PHE A 53 -0.28 0.30 -8.90
N VAL A 54 -0.91 -0.40 -9.82
CA VAL A 54 -1.43 -1.75 -9.55
C VAL A 54 -0.46 -2.77 -10.15
N THR A 55 0.33 -3.42 -9.30
CA THR A 55 1.42 -4.34 -9.69
C THR A 55 1.09 -5.77 -9.26
N TYR A 56 0.06 -6.34 -9.91
CA TYR A 56 -0.51 -7.62 -9.49
C TYR A 56 0.45 -8.82 -9.70
N SER A 57 1.16 -8.87 -10.83
CA SER A 57 2.09 -9.96 -11.16
C SER A 57 3.50 -9.72 -10.60
N ASN A 58 4.29 -10.79 -10.50
CA ASN A 58 5.71 -10.69 -10.17
C ASN A 58 6.48 -9.86 -11.20
N ALA A 59 6.18 -10.03 -12.49
CA ALA A 59 6.77 -9.22 -13.56
C ALA A 59 6.47 -7.73 -13.38
N ALA A 60 5.24 -7.35 -13.05
CA ALA A 60 4.89 -5.94 -12.83
C ALA A 60 5.60 -5.36 -11.58
N LYS A 61 5.79 -6.15 -10.52
CA LYS A 61 6.57 -5.74 -9.35
C LYS A 61 8.04 -5.49 -9.72
N HIS A 62 8.61 -6.35 -10.55
CA HIS A 62 9.98 -6.20 -11.03
C HIS A 62 10.13 -5.00 -11.98
N GLU A 63 9.36 -4.96 -13.05
CA GLU A 63 9.48 -3.97 -14.14
C GLU A 63 9.16 -2.54 -13.68
N LEU A 64 8.12 -2.37 -12.86
CA LEU A 64 7.63 -1.04 -12.49
C LEU A 64 8.21 -0.52 -11.17
N LEU A 65 8.55 -1.43 -10.24
CA LEU A 65 8.99 -1.06 -8.90
C LEU A 65 10.42 -1.52 -8.59
N GLY A 66 11.09 -2.23 -9.49
CA GLY A 66 12.47 -2.69 -9.27
C GLY A 66 12.61 -3.77 -8.20
N VAL A 67 11.52 -4.47 -7.83
CA VAL A 67 11.61 -5.62 -6.91
C VAL A 67 12.50 -6.69 -7.54
N ALA A 68 13.50 -7.17 -6.82
CA ALA A 68 14.45 -8.13 -7.36
C ALA A 68 13.77 -9.48 -7.64
N GLU A 69 14.08 -10.09 -8.79
CA GLU A 69 13.57 -11.42 -9.14
C GLU A 69 13.99 -12.46 -8.09
N SER A 70 15.22 -12.38 -7.59
CA SER A 70 15.71 -13.24 -6.51
C SER A 70 14.90 -13.11 -5.22
N THR A 71 14.44 -11.90 -4.88
CA THR A 71 13.58 -11.67 -3.70
C THR A 71 12.20 -12.32 -3.90
N LEU A 72 11.62 -12.17 -5.10
CA LEU A 72 10.35 -12.80 -5.45
C LEU A 72 10.43 -14.33 -5.44
N GLU A 73 11.52 -14.91 -5.96
CA GLU A 73 11.77 -16.34 -5.96
C GLU A 73 11.97 -16.91 -4.55
N GLN A 74 12.77 -16.24 -3.72
CA GLN A 74 13.13 -16.73 -2.40
C GLN A 74 12.00 -16.61 -1.37
N TYR A 75 11.29 -15.48 -1.35
CA TYR A 75 10.32 -15.16 -0.28
C TYR A 75 8.85 -15.22 -0.74
N GLY A 76 8.62 -15.20 -2.05
CA GLY A 76 7.31 -15.05 -2.66
C GLY A 76 6.77 -13.63 -2.56
N ALA A 77 5.79 -13.31 -3.42
CA ALA A 77 5.20 -11.97 -3.53
C ALA A 77 4.55 -11.44 -2.24
N VAL A 78 4.12 -12.33 -1.34
CA VAL A 78 3.50 -11.99 -0.05
C VAL A 78 4.53 -12.23 1.05
N SER A 79 5.41 -11.25 1.24
CA SER A 79 6.52 -11.28 2.18
C SER A 79 6.93 -9.86 2.59
N GLU A 80 7.68 -9.76 3.68
CA GLU A 80 8.25 -8.51 4.16
C GLU A 80 9.19 -7.87 3.14
N GLN A 81 10.08 -8.68 2.57
CA GLN A 81 11.12 -8.26 1.65
C GLN A 81 10.53 -7.63 0.39
N VAL A 82 9.50 -8.26 -0.17
CA VAL A 82 8.84 -7.75 -1.38
C VAL A 82 8.14 -6.43 -1.10
N VAL A 83 7.42 -6.27 0.01
CA VAL A 83 6.73 -4.99 0.28
C VAL A 83 7.71 -3.88 0.66
N HIS A 84 8.85 -4.21 1.28
CA HIS A 84 9.94 -3.28 1.51
C HIS A 84 10.46 -2.71 0.17
N GLU A 85 10.84 -3.58 -0.76
CA GLU A 85 11.31 -3.19 -2.09
C GLU A 85 10.23 -2.46 -2.89
N MET A 86 8.97 -2.93 -2.84
CA MET A 86 7.84 -2.24 -3.48
C MET A 86 7.65 -0.82 -2.96
N ALA A 87 7.78 -0.59 -1.65
CA ALA A 87 7.60 0.73 -1.04
C ALA A 87 8.69 1.71 -1.49
N GLN A 88 9.95 1.29 -1.48
CA GLN A 88 11.05 2.10 -1.97
C GLN A 88 10.95 2.36 -3.48
N GLY A 89 10.65 1.31 -4.25
CA GLY A 89 10.50 1.36 -5.69
C GLY A 89 9.40 2.32 -6.12
N VAL A 90 8.22 2.24 -5.49
CA VAL A 90 7.10 3.13 -5.84
C VAL A 90 7.38 4.57 -5.43
N LEU A 91 8.02 4.81 -4.28
CA LEU A 91 8.41 6.15 -3.84
C LEU A 91 9.31 6.80 -4.91
N HIS A 92 10.32 6.07 -5.38
CA HIS A 92 11.25 6.53 -6.41
C HIS A 92 10.56 6.75 -7.76
N ALA A 93 9.78 5.76 -8.23
CA ALA A 93 9.10 5.82 -9.52
C ALA A 93 8.06 6.95 -9.61
N ALA A 94 7.42 7.30 -8.48
CA ALA A 94 6.48 8.41 -8.40
C ALA A 94 7.15 9.76 -8.13
N GLY A 95 8.35 9.79 -7.56
CA GLY A 95 8.94 11.01 -7.03
C GLY A 95 8.11 11.63 -5.89
N ALA A 96 7.45 10.79 -5.09
CA ALA A 96 6.61 11.21 -3.97
C ALA A 96 7.41 11.37 -2.68
N ASP A 97 6.78 11.93 -1.64
CA ASP A 97 7.38 12.10 -0.31
C ASP A 97 7.07 10.93 0.63
N VAL A 98 5.90 10.32 0.45
CA VAL A 98 5.42 9.16 1.21
C VAL A 98 4.91 8.09 0.23
N ALA A 99 5.23 6.84 0.49
CA ALA A 99 4.79 5.70 -0.29
C ALA A 99 4.19 4.61 0.59
N VAL A 100 3.17 3.94 0.05
CA VAL A 100 2.57 2.75 0.65
C VAL A 100 2.58 1.61 -0.36
N SER A 101 2.93 0.40 0.05
CA SER A 101 2.84 -0.81 -0.77
C SER A 101 2.06 -1.91 -0.05
N VAL A 102 1.28 -2.69 -0.81
CA VAL A 102 0.42 -3.75 -0.26
C VAL A 102 0.50 -5.00 -1.11
N SER A 103 0.85 -6.13 -0.48
CA SER A 103 0.85 -7.45 -1.12
C SER A 103 0.31 -8.52 -0.18
N GLY A 104 -0.70 -9.26 -0.60
CA GLY A 104 -1.43 -10.18 0.28
C GLY A 104 -2.32 -11.17 -0.45
N ILE A 105 -2.93 -12.06 0.34
CA ILE A 105 -3.80 -13.14 -0.11
C ILE A 105 -5.23 -12.81 0.32
N ALA A 106 -5.99 -12.13 -0.53
CA ALA A 106 -7.38 -11.77 -0.20
C ALA A 106 -8.35 -12.98 -0.26
N GLY A 107 -7.96 -14.10 -0.87
CA GLY A 107 -8.82 -15.27 -1.00
C GLY A 107 -9.83 -15.19 -2.16
N PRO A 108 -10.73 -16.20 -2.26
CA PRO A 108 -10.88 -17.32 -1.32
C PRO A 108 -9.74 -18.36 -1.42
N ASP A 109 -8.99 -18.36 -2.52
CA ASP A 109 -7.88 -19.29 -2.76
C ASP A 109 -6.51 -18.64 -2.54
N GLY A 110 -5.44 -19.43 -2.71
CA GLY A 110 -4.05 -18.96 -2.71
C GLY A 110 -3.37 -18.93 -1.35
N GLY A 111 -4.08 -19.31 -0.28
CA GLY A 111 -3.51 -19.50 1.05
C GLY A 111 -2.73 -20.80 1.19
N SER A 112 -1.79 -20.83 2.13
CA SER A 112 -1.11 -22.03 2.61
C SER A 112 -1.20 -22.13 4.14
N ALA A 113 -0.73 -23.23 4.73
CA ALA A 113 -0.66 -23.36 6.18
C ALA A 113 0.21 -22.26 6.84
N GLU A 114 1.26 -21.80 6.14
CA GLU A 114 2.18 -20.76 6.62
C GLU A 114 1.67 -19.33 6.32
N LYS A 115 0.93 -19.16 5.21
CA LYS A 115 0.38 -17.88 4.75
C LYS A 115 -1.10 -18.07 4.42
N PRO A 116 -1.99 -18.17 5.42
CA PRO A 116 -3.40 -18.40 5.18
C PRO A 116 -4.04 -17.22 4.45
N VAL A 117 -5.20 -17.46 3.86
CA VAL A 117 -6.07 -16.39 3.32
C VAL A 117 -6.27 -15.32 4.40
N GLY A 118 -6.16 -14.05 4.01
CA GLY A 118 -6.17 -12.90 4.91
C GLY A 118 -4.78 -12.41 5.32
N THR A 119 -3.70 -13.16 5.03
CA THR A 119 -2.32 -12.66 5.23
C THR A 119 -2.03 -11.53 4.25
N VAL A 120 -1.69 -10.34 4.77
CA VAL A 120 -1.30 -9.17 3.97
C VAL A 120 -0.05 -8.54 4.59
N TRP A 121 0.91 -8.24 3.72
CA TRP A 121 2.10 -7.46 4.05
C TRP A 121 1.97 -6.04 3.51
N PHE A 122 2.56 -5.11 4.25
CA PHE A 122 2.56 -3.68 3.98
C PHE A 122 3.99 -3.16 4.05
N GLY A 123 4.32 -2.25 3.14
CA GLY A 123 5.55 -1.47 3.18
C GLY A 123 5.21 0.02 3.15
N PHE A 124 5.98 0.81 3.87
CA PHE A 124 5.85 2.26 3.91
C PHE A 124 7.23 2.87 3.78
N ALA A 125 7.38 3.90 2.94
CA ALA A 125 8.65 4.57 2.76
C ALA A 125 8.46 6.10 2.76
N GLY A 126 9.42 6.80 3.35
CA GLY A 126 9.50 8.26 3.34
C GLY A 126 10.71 8.73 2.55
N LYS A 127 10.63 9.93 1.96
CA LYS A 127 11.78 10.56 1.27
C LYS A 127 12.99 10.80 2.18
N ASP A 128 12.79 10.78 3.48
CA ASP A 128 13.82 10.87 4.52
C ASP A 128 14.61 9.57 4.70
N GLY A 129 14.30 8.53 3.92
CA GLY A 129 14.97 7.23 3.95
C GLY A 129 14.39 6.25 4.97
N ARG A 130 13.36 6.63 5.75
CA ARG A 130 12.67 5.71 6.65
C ARG A 130 11.88 4.69 5.84
N VAL A 131 11.95 3.43 6.27
CA VAL A 131 11.12 2.34 5.75
C VAL A 131 10.53 1.55 6.91
N LEU A 132 9.23 1.25 6.84
CA LEU A 132 8.51 0.43 7.80
C LEU A 132 7.79 -0.70 7.07
N THR A 133 7.81 -1.89 7.64
CA THR A 133 7.05 -3.05 7.16
C THR A 133 6.08 -3.52 8.24
N ALA A 134 4.95 -4.09 7.83
CA ALA A 134 3.99 -4.68 8.75
C ALA A 134 3.30 -5.90 8.13
N LYS A 135 3.02 -6.91 8.95
CA LYS A 135 2.18 -8.05 8.59
C LYS A 135 0.85 -7.97 9.33
N GLN A 136 -0.25 -8.20 8.63
CA GLN A 136 -1.57 -8.40 9.23
C GLN A 136 -2.19 -9.71 8.77
N GLN A 137 -3.09 -10.23 9.60
CA GLN A 137 -3.93 -11.37 9.29
C GLN A 137 -5.39 -10.93 9.45
N PHE A 138 -6.06 -10.67 8.33
CA PHE A 138 -7.45 -10.25 8.34
C PHE A 138 -8.39 -11.46 8.27
N SER A 139 -9.61 -11.25 8.74
CA SER A 139 -10.71 -12.21 8.66
C SER A 139 -11.80 -11.70 7.73
N GLY A 140 -12.61 -12.62 7.20
CA GLY A 140 -13.70 -12.32 6.28
C GLY A 140 -13.44 -12.80 4.86
N ASP A 141 -14.32 -12.42 3.96
CA ASP A 141 -14.19 -12.73 2.53
C ASP A 141 -13.19 -11.80 1.83
N ARG A 142 -13.06 -11.99 0.52
CA ARG A 142 -12.13 -11.23 -0.33
C ARG A 142 -12.34 -9.72 -0.23
N GLU A 143 -13.59 -9.27 -0.16
CA GLU A 143 -13.92 -7.85 -0.10
C GLU A 143 -13.56 -7.28 1.27
N ALA A 144 -13.94 -7.98 2.34
CA ALA A 144 -13.60 -7.60 3.70
C ALA A 144 -12.08 -7.50 3.91
N VAL A 145 -11.30 -8.46 3.41
CA VAL A 145 -9.83 -8.43 3.52
C VAL A 145 -9.24 -7.22 2.77
N ARG A 146 -9.72 -6.93 1.56
CA ARG A 146 -9.25 -5.77 0.77
C ARG A 146 -9.57 -4.44 1.46
N LEU A 147 -10.78 -4.29 1.99
CA LEU A 147 -11.21 -3.09 2.69
C LEU A 147 -10.37 -2.87 3.95
N GLN A 148 -10.19 -3.90 4.78
CA GLN A 148 -9.37 -3.81 5.99
C GLN A 148 -7.91 -3.49 5.67
N ALA A 149 -7.35 -4.06 4.61
CA ALA A 149 -6.00 -3.76 4.16
C ALA A 149 -5.85 -2.29 3.71
N ALA A 150 -6.82 -1.75 2.97
CA ALA A 150 -6.81 -0.36 2.55
C ALA A 150 -6.90 0.60 3.75
N VAL A 151 -7.78 0.32 4.73
CA VAL A 151 -7.90 1.10 5.97
C VAL A 151 -6.59 1.09 6.73
N PHE A 152 -6.01 -0.09 6.95
CA PHE A 152 -4.75 -0.24 7.66
C PHE A 152 -3.60 0.53 6.98
N SER A 153 -3.58 0.52 5.64
CA SER A 153 -2.60 1.24 4.84
C SER A 153 -2.66 2.75 5.08
N LEU A 154 -3.83 3.36 4.92
CA LEU A 154 -3.99 4.81 5.11
C LEU A 154 -3.77 5.22 6.56
N GLN A 155 -4.32 4.47 7.52
CA GLN A 155 -4.16 4.76 8.94
C GLN A 155 -2.70 4.73 9.38
N THR A 156 -1.93 3.75 8.91
CA THR A 156 -0.51 3.63 9.25
C THR A 156 0.32 4.72 8.57
N ALA A 157 0.07 5.01 7.29
CA ALA A 157 0.75 6.11 6.59
C ALA A 157 0.51 7.46 7.27
N LEU A 158 -0.73 7.73 7.66
CA LEU A 158 -1.09 8.96 8.38
C LEU A 158 -0.32 9.09 9.70
N ARG A 159 -0.32 8.04 10.52
CA ARG A 159 0.29 8.05 11.85
C ARG A 159 1.83 8.08 11.80
N GLU A 160 2.44 7.31 10.92
CA GLU A 160 3.89 7.04 10.95
C GLU A 160 4.70 7.92 9.97
N PHE A 161 4.07 8.45 8.91
CA PHE A 161 4.79 9.17 7.85
C PHE A 161 4.27 10.58 7.58
N ILE A 162 3.05 10.93 8.01
CA ILE A 162 2.42 12.22 7.68
C ILE A 162 2.31 13.14 8.90
N LYS A 163 1.89 12.65 10.06
CA LYS A 163 1.67 13.47 11.27
C LYS A 163 2.90 13.62 12.19
N ASN A 164 4.09 13.26 11.72
CA ASN A 164 5.32 13.25 12.52
C ASN A 164 6.12 14.53 12.42
#